data_AF-A0A1I4FYZ6-F1
#
_entry.id   AF-A0A1I4FYZ6-F1
#
_cell.length_a   1.000
_cell.length_b   1.000
_cell.length_c   1.000
_cell.angle_alpha   90.00
_cell.angle_beta   90.00
_cell.angle_gamma   90.00
#
_symmetry.space_group_name_H-M   'P 1'
#
loop_
_entity.id
_entity.type
_entity.pdbx_description
1 polymer ?
#
loop_
_entity_poly.entity_id
_entity_poly.type
_entity_poly.pdbx_seq_one_letter_code
_entity_poly.pdbx_strand_id
1 'polypeptide(L)'
;MGKSKIQLVYEIGMLVLALISISFIWVEENTSRIIDWIIWAIFVIDVCIRFFKAENKLEYIKKNPLDIIAIIPLDSIFRLARLARVFRIIRIISMSAHFFNPVFKILHTNGLHKLITFTFVLVFISAIPVYLVEPGITTYEDALWWSVVTTTTVGYGDMSPVTFLGRSVAVVLMIIGIGLISMITGTIATYFLSSEKKSAPSTVIFIKQELDRYDELTIDDMDTLLVLLGKMREQKKHTARAEKADPSRETKCSPLQTDSYPYGG
;
A
#
# COMPACT_ATOMS: atom_id res chain seq x y z
N MET A 1 -6.80 6.77 -12.35
CA MET A 1 -5.40 6.90 -12.80
C MET A 1 -4.53 5.85 -12.12
N GLY A 2 -4.31 4.72 -12.80
CA GLY A 2 -3.31 3.75 -12.38
C GLY A 2 -1.93 4.39 -12.54
N LYS A 3 -1.12 4.40 -11.48
CA LYS A 3 0.29 4.78 -11.60
C LYS A 3 0.93 3.84 -12.61
N SER A 4 1.62 4.37 -13.63
CA SER A 4 2.29 3.50 -14.59
C SER A 4 3.32 2.63 -13.86
N LYS A 5 3.61 1.42 -14.36
CA LYS A 5 4.64 0.54 -13.78
C LYS A 5 5.97 1.29 -13.55
N ILE A 6 6.27 2.25 -14.42
CA ILE A 6 7.44 3.16 -14.33
C ILE A 6 7.38 4.05 -13.09
N GLN A 7 6.21 4.61 -12.76
CA GLN A 7 6.05 5.44 -11.57
C GLN A 7 6.19 4.63 -10.27
N LEU A 8 5.72 3.38 -10.26
CA LEU A 8 5.88 2.48 -9.11
C LEU A 8 7.34 2.06 -8.91
N VAL A 9 8.04 1.71 -9.99
CA VAL A 9 9.48 1.40 -9.96
C VAL A 9 10.29 2.61 -9.49
N TYR A 10 9.92 3.80 -9.95
CA TYR A 10 10.54 5.05 -9.51
C TYR A 10 10.35 5.31 -8.02
N GLU A 11 9.12 5.14 -7.51
CA GLU A 11 8.80 5.32 -6.08
C GLU A 11 9.54 4.31 -5.18
N ILE A 12 9.62 3.04 -5.60
CA ILE A 12 10.38 2.01 -4.87
C ILE A 12 11.88 2.31 -4.91
N GLY A 13 12.41 2.70 -6.07
CA GLY A 13 13.83 3.04 -6.23
C GLY A 13 14.24 4.20 -5.31
N MET A 14 13.40 5.24 -5.23
CA MET A 14 13.63 6.38 -4.33
C MET A 14 13.60 5.97 -2.85
N LEU A 15 12.68 5.08 -2.46
CA LEU A 15 12.59 4.56 -1.09
C LEU A 15 13.84 3.76 -0.70
N VAL A 16 14.31 2.88 -1.59
CA VAL A 16 15.56 2.12 -1.39
C VAL A 16 16.76 3.06 -1.26
N LEU A 17 16.85 4.09 -2.11
CA LEU A 17 17.90 5.10 -2.03
C LEU A 17 17.91 5.84 -0.68
N ALA A 18 16.73 6.16 -0.16
CA ALA A 18 16.58 6.78 1.17
C ALA A 18 17.00 5.84 2.30
N LEU A 19 16.64 4.55 2.24
CA LEU A 19 17.07 3.56 3.23
C LEU A 19 18.60 3.39 3.22
N ILE A 20 19.21 3.34 2.04
CA ILE A 20 20.67 3.29 1.88
C ILE A 20 21.31 4.55 2.50
N SER A 21 20.77 5.75 2.24
CA SER A 21 21.26 6.99 2.85
C SER A 21 21.32 6.93 4.39
N ILE A 22 20.34 6.28 5.02
CA ILE A 22 20.27 6.14 6.48
C ILE A 22 21.25 5.08 6.99
N SER A 23 21.45 3.99 6.25
CA SER A 23 22.42 2.97 6.64
C SER A 23 23.85 3.52 6.64
N PHE A 24 24.17 4.42 5.70
CA PHE A 24 25.48 5.06 5.60
C PHE A 24 25.75 6.17 6.64
N ILE A 25 24.76 6.56 7.45
CA ILE A 25 24.92 7.58 8.51
C ILE A 25 25.94 7.17 9.59
N TRP A 26 26.13 5.87 9.79
CA TRP A 26 27.01 5.33 10.84
C TRP A 26 28.44 5.06 10.34
N VAL A 27 28.72 5.33 9.06
CA VAL A 27 30.03 5.11 8.41
C VAL A 27 30.74 6.48 8.26
N GLU A 28 32.03 6.54 8.62
CA GLU A 28 32.87 7.73 8.87
C GLU A 28 32.77 8.95 7.91
N GLU A 29 33.21 10.11 8.44
CA GLU A 29 32.79 11.49 8.10
C GLU A 29 33.16 12.06 6.72
N ASN A 30 34.10 11.49 5.96
CA ASN A 30 34.57 12.15 4.71
C ASN A 30 33.99 11.58 3.41
N THR A 31 33.79 10.26 3.31
CA THR A 31 33.21 9.63 2.11
C THR A 31 31.68 9.78 2.07
N SER A 32 31.04 9.86 3.25
CA SER A 32 29.59 10.04 3.41
C SER A 32 29.10 11.39 2.87
N ARG A 33 29.92 12.45 2.94
CA ARG A 33 29.50 13.80 2.52
C ARG A 33 29.21 13.92 1.03
N ILE A 34 30.01 13.27 0.18
CA ILE A 34 29.80 13.31 -1.28
C ILE A 34 28.54 12.53 -1.65
N ILE A 35 28.33 11.37 -1.03
CA ILE A 35 27.15 10.52 -1.23
C ILE A 35 25.88 11.26 -0.80
N ASP A 36 25.90 11.93 0.35
CA ASP A 36 24.77 12.72 0.85
C ASP A 36 24.40 13.86 -0.12
N TRP A 37 25.39 14.52 -0.73
CA TRP A 37 25.17 15.55 -1.75
C TRP A 37 24.60 15.00 -3.05
N ILE A 38 25.08 13.83 -3.51
CA ILE A 38 24.55 13.16 -4.71
C ILE A 38 23.10 12.75 -4.48
N ILE A 39 22.81 12.11 -3.35
CA ILE A 39 21.45 11.71 -2.97
C ILE A 39 20.56 12.96 -2.87
N TRP A 40 21.03 14.02 -2.21
CA TRP A 40 20.28 15.27 -2.12
C TRP A 40 19.98 15.87 -3.51
N ALA A 41 20.95 15.90 -4.41
CA ALA A 41 20.77 16.42 -5.76
C ALA A 41 19.69 15.63 -6.54
N ILE A 42 19.67 14.30 -6.41
CA ILE A 42 18.65 13.44 -7.04
C ILE A 42 17.25 13.81 -6.54
N PHE A 43 17.08 14.01 -5.24
CA PHE A 43 15.81 14.42 -4.64
C PHE A 43 15.38 15.83 -5.06
N VAL A 44 16.30 16.78 -5.13
CA VAL A 44 15.99 18.15 -5.57
C VAL A 44 15.47 18.12 -7.00
N ILE A 45 16.16 17.40 -7.88
CA ILE A 45 15.76 17.24 -9.28
C ILE A 45 14.36 16.62 -9.37
N ASP A 46 14.09 15.58 -8.59
CA ASP A 46 12.77 14.93 -8.55
C ASP A 46 11.65 15.90 -8.14
N VAL A 47 11.81 16.60 -7.02
CA VAL A 47 10.79 17.54 -6.54
C VAL A 47 10.65 18.72 -7.52
N CYS A 48 11.75 19.19 -8.13
CA CYS A 48 11.70 20.21 -9.18
C CYS A 48 10.87 19.73 -10.38
N ILE A 49 11.11 18.52 -10.90
CA ILE A 49 10.33 17.97 -12.02
C ILE A 49 8.83 17.89 -11.66
N ARG A 50 8.49 17.44 -10.44
CA ARG A 50 7.09 17.38 -9.98
C ARG A 50 6.47 18.77 -9.83
N PHE A 51 7.22 19.72 -9.31
CA PHE A 51 6.80 21.10 -9.16
C PHE A 51 6.51 21.77 -10.51
N PHE A 52 7.36 21.53 -11.52
CA PHE A 52 7.16 22.06 -12.87
C PHE A 52 6.03 21.38 -13.63
N LYS A 53 5.73 20.12 -13.32
CA LYS A 53 4.64 19.35 -13.95
C LYS A 53 3.26 19.63 -13.33
N ALA A 54 3.20 20.27 -12.17
CA ALA A 54 1.95 20.65 -11.52
C ALA A 54 1.31 21.86 -12.22
N GLU A 55 0.07 21.69 -12.69
CA GLU A 55 -0.70 22.75 -13.37
C GLU A 55 -0.89 23.98 -12.48
N ASN A 56 -1.00 23.80 -11.16
CA ASN A 56 -1.11 24.88 -10.19
C ASN A 56 -0.07 24.78 -9.05
N LYS A 57 0.96 25.62 -9.14
CA LYS A 57 2.15 25.61 -8.26
C LYS A 57 1.81 25.88 -6.80
N LEU A 58 0.86 26.79 -6.53
CA LEU A 58 0.47 27.17 -5.17
C LEU A 58 -0.37 26.09 -4.49
N GLU A 59 -1.21 25.39 -5.26
CA GLU A 59 -1.99 24.25 -4.75
C GLU A 59 -1.09 23.05 -4.46
N TYR A 60 -0.08 22.81 -5.31
CA TYR A 60 0.92 21.78 -5.08
C TYR A 60 1.69 22.00 -3.77
N ILE A 61 2.12 23.24 -3.50
CA ILE A 61 2.83 23.61 -2.27
C ILE A 61 1.96 23.37 -1.02
N LYS A 62 0.69 23.77 -1.05
CA LYS A 62 -0.23 23.59 0.08
C LYS A 62 -0.54 22.11 0.37
N LYS A 63 -0.57 21.29 -0.68
CA LYS A 63 -0.93 19.87 -0.59
C LYS A 63 0.24 18.96 -0.22
N ASN A 64 1.47 19.37 -0.53
CA ASN A 64 2.69 18.59 -0.27
C ASN A 64 3.72 19.40 0.53
N PRO A 65 3.40 19.86 1.76
CA PRO A 65 4.32 20.65 2.57
C PRO A 65 5.60 19.88 2.93
N LEU A 66 5.52 18.55 3.04
CA LEU A 66 6.64 17.70 3.39
C LEU A 66 7.72 17.65 2.28
N ASP A 67 7.32 17.68 1.00
CA ASP A 67 8.26 17.63 -0.14
C ASP A 67 9.12 18.89 -0.21
N ILE A 68 8.58 20.02 0.24
CA ILE A 68 9.30 21.32 0.30
C ILE A 68 10.29 21.32 1.45
N ILE A 69 9.89 20.81 2.62
CA ILE A 69 10.75 20.69 3.79
C ILE A 69 11.94 19.77 3.47
N ALA A 70 11.74 18.74 2.64
CA ALA A 70 12.79 17.82 2.19
C ALA A 70 13.86 18.44 1.27
N ILE A 71 13.53 19.53 0.55
CA ILE A 71 14.49 20.23 -0.33
C ILE A 71 15.48 21.06 0.50
N ILE A 72 15.02 21.66 1.59
CA ILE A 72 15.84 22.59 2.38
C ILE A 72 16.95 21.79 3.08
N PRO A 73 18.24 22.04 2.76
CA PRO A 73 19.35 21.32 3.36
C PRO A 73 19.63 21.84 4.77
N LEU A 74 18.72 21.57 5.70
CA LEU A 74 18.80 22.02 7.10
C LEU A 74 20.07 21.49 7.80
N ASP A 75 20.54 20.32 7.40
CA ASP A 75 21.78 19.70 7.90
C ASP A 75 23.04 20.53 7.57
N SER A 76 23.08 21.19 6.40
CA SER A 76 24.21 22.02 5.98
C SER A 76 24.22 23.39 6.66
N ILE A 77 23.04 23.91 7.01
CA ILE A 77 22.85 25.22 7.66
C ILE A 77 23.06 25.09 9.17
N PHE A 78 22.58 24.01 9.81
CA PHE A 78 22.68 23.77 11.25
C PHE A 78 23.76 22.74 11.60
N ARG A 79 25.00 23.01 11.17
CA ARG A 79 26.21 22.18 11.42
C ARG A 79 26.46 21.80 12.90
N LEU A 80 25.76 22.44 13.84
CA LEU A 80 25.90 22.28 15.29
C LEU A 80 24.79 21.46 15.97
N ALA A 81 23.73 21.02 15.28
CA ALA A 81 22.56 20.46 15.96
C ALA A 81 22.38 18.95 15.73
N ARG A 82 22.40 18.19 16.82
CA ARG A 82 21.90 16.80 16.91
C ARG A 82 20.47 16.66 16.33
N LEU A 83 19.72 17.76 16.29
CA LEU A 83 18.39 17.92 15.72
C LEU A 83 18.33 17.84 14.19
N ALA A 84 19.43 18.11 13.47
CA ALA A 84 19.47 17.97 12.01
C ALA A 84 19.17 16.53 11.56
N ARG A 85 19.55 15.53 12.37
CA ARG A 85 19.21 14.11 12.16
C ARG A 85 17.71 13.83 12.19
N VAL A 86 16.93 14.61 12.96
CA VAL A 86 15.46 14.46 13.06
C VAL A 86 14.78 14.95 11.77
N PHE A 87 15.32 15.97 11.12
CA PHE A 87 14.81 16.44 9.83
C PHE A 87 15.05 15.43 8.69
N ARG A 88 16.08 14.57 8.80
CA ARG A 88 16.27 13.44 7.87
C ARG A 88 15.13 12.40 7.99
N ILE A 89 14.57 12.19 9.19
CA ILE A 89 13.40 11.33 9.41
C ILE A 89 12.14 11.95 8.77
N ILE A 90 12.00 13.29 8.82
CA ILE A 90 10.92 14.01 8.15
C ILE A 90 10.95 13.79 6.63
N ARG A 91 12.14 13.64 6.02
CA ARG A 91 12.29 13.29 4.59
C ARG A 91 11.70 11.91 4.26
N ILE A 92 11.88 10.94 5.14
CA ILE A 92 11.28 9.59 5.01
C ILE A 92 9.77 9.68 5.20
N ILE A 93 9.31 10.44 6.21
CA ILE A 93 7.88 10.63 6.46
C ILE A 93 7.21 11.30 5.24
N SER A 94 7.85 12.31 4.64
CA SER A 94 7.43 12.95 3.39
C SER A 94 7.23 11.95 2.26
N MET A 95 8.25 11.13 2.02
CA MET A 95 8.22 10.18 0.92
C MET A 95 7.28 9.00 1.20
N SER A 96 7.18 8.60 2.47
CA SER A 96 6.24 7.59 2.94
C SER A 96 4.79 8.09 2.88
N ALA A 97 4.49 9.38 3.04
CA ALA A 97 3.13 9.91 2.99
C ALA A 97 2.46 9.66 1.62
N HIS A 98 3.27 9.58 0.56
CA HIS A 98 2.80 9.22 -0.78
C HIS A 98 2.56 7.70 -0.94
N PHE A 99 3.30 6.88 -0.19
CA PHE A 99 3.17 5.42 -0.09
C PHE A 99 2.04 4.99 0.86
N PHE A 100 1.75 5.80 1.88
CA PHE A 100 0.73 5.54 2.88
C PHE A 100 -0.68 5.62 2.30
N ASN A 101 -0.94 6.46 1.29
CA ASN A 101 -2.26 6.51 0.66
C ASN A 101 -2.73 5.15 0.09
N PRO A 102 -1.89 4.39 -0.65
CA PRO A 102 -2.21 3.01 -1.00
C PRO A 102 -2.33 2.09 0.22
N VAL A 103 -1.40 2.18 1.19
CA VAL A 103 -1.44 1.35 2.42
C VAL A 103 -2.74 1.57 3.22
N PHE A 104 -3.18 2.81 3.42
CA PHE A 104 -4.45 3.15 4.08
C PHE A 104 -5.66 2.64 3.29
N LYS A 105 -5.63 2.68 1.96
CA LYS A 105 -6.69 2.11 1.11
C LYS A 105 -6.73 0.58 1.21
N ILE A 106 -5.57 -0.08 1.25
CA ILE A 106 -5.45 -1.53 1.44
C ILE A 106 -5.95 -1.90 2.84
N LEU A 107 -5.60 -1.14 3.88
CA LEU A 107 -6.01 -1.36 5.28
C LEU A 107 -7.53 -1.28 5.47
N HIS A 108 -8.20 -0.42 4.69
CA HIS A 108 -9.65 -0.29 4.70
C HIS A 108 -10.38 -1.29 3.78
N THR A 109 -9.63 -2.10 3.01
CA THR A 109 -10.21 -3.11 2.13
C THR A 109 -10.46 -4.40 2.92
N ASN A 110 -11.63 -5.03 2.72
CA ASN A 110 -12.00 -6.35 3.24
C ASN A 110 -11.98 -6.54 4.77
N GLY A 111 -12.01 -5.47 5.57
CA GLY A 111 -12.06 -5.59 7.04
C GLY A 111 -10.71 -5.89 7.70
N LEU A 112 -9.59 -5.75 6.97
CA LEU A 112 -8.24 -5.95 7.50
C LEU A 112 -7.95 -5.08 8.73
N HIS A 113 -8.42 -3.83 8.75
CA HIS A 113 -8.35 -2.96 9.93
C HIS A 113 -9.00 -3.57 11.17
N LYS A 114 -10.13 -4.28 11.03
CA LYS A 114 -10.82 -4.93 12.16
C LYS A 114 -9.98 -6.07 12.71
N LEU A 115 -9.39 -6.88 11.82
CA LEU A 115 -8.53 -7.99 12.23
C LEU A 115 -7.26 -7.47 12.91
N ILE A 116 -6.60 -6.44 12.37
CA ILE A 116 -5.41 -5.84 12.99
C ILE A 116 -5.74 -5.29 14.38
N THR A 117 -6.84 -4.53 14.52
CA THR A 117 -7.27 -4.02 15.83
C THR A 117 -7.60 -5.15 16.79
N PHE A 118 -8.29 -6.20 16.33
CA PHE A 118 -8.60 -7.37 17.14
C PHE A 118 -7.34 -8.09 17.60
N THR A 119 -6.39 -8.38 16.70
CA THR A 119 -5.12 -9.01 17.03
C THR A 119 -4.31 -8.16 17.99
N PHE A 120 -4.27 -6.83 17.79
CA PHE A 120 -3.60 -5.91 18.70
C PHE A 120 -4.18 -6.02 20.11
N VAL A 121 -5.50 -5.86 20.28
CA VAL A 121 -6.17 -5.99 21.58
C VAL A 121 -5.91 -7.36 22.20
N LEU A 122 -5.98 -8.42 21.40
CA LEU A 122 -5.77 -9.79 21.85
C LEU A 122 -4.35 -10.03 22.37
N VAL A 123 -3.31 -9.47 21.73
CA VAL A 123 -1.91 -9.57 22.18
C VAL A 123 -1.70 -8.95 23.57
N PHE A 124 -2.34 -7.81 23.85
CA PHE A 124 -2.26 -7.18 25.17
C PHE A 124 -3.01 -7.97 26.24
N ILE A 125 -4.17 -8.53 25.88
CA ILE A 125 -4.97 -9.34 26.79
C ILE A 125 -4.30 -10.69 27.06
N SER A 126 -3.70 -11.33 26.06
CA SER A 126 -3.05 -12.64 26.19
C SER A 126 -1.82 -12.62 27.09
N ALA A 127 -1.15 -11.48 27.20
CA ALA A 127 -0.01 -11.30 28.09
C ALA A 127 -0.40 -11.48 29.58
N ILE A 128 -1.64 -11.17 29.97
CA ILE A 128 -2.11 -11.30 31.36
C ILE A 128 -2.09 -12.75 31.86
N PRO A 129 -2.82 -13.71 31.26
CA PRO A 129 -2.82 -15.08 31.73
C PRO A 129 -1.41 -15.70 31.63
N VAL A 130 -0.67 -15.42 30.56
CA VAL A 130 0.69 -15.96 30.35
C VAL A 130 1.63 -15.50 31.46
N TYR A 131 1.63 -14.21 31.79
CA TYR A 131 2.40 -13.68 32.92
C TYR A 131 2.01 -14.34 34.26
N LEU A 132 0.72 -14.61 34.48
CA LEU A 132 0.25 -15.16 35.76
C LEU A 132 0.55 -16.66 35.93
N VAL A 133 0.59 -17.43 34.84
CA VAL A 133 0.72 -18.89 34.93
C VAL A 133 2.12 -19.41 34.58
N GLU A 134 2.93 -18.65 33.84
CA GLU A 134 4.21 -19.15 33.33
C GLU A 134 5.39 -18.81 34.26
N PRO A 135 6.12 -19.82 34.79
CA PRO A 135 7.23 -19.58 35.71
C PRO A 135 8.47 -18.97 35.04
N GLY A 136 8.62 -19.15 33.72
CA GLY A 136 9.74 -18.61 32.93
C GLY A 136 9.52 -17.20 32.40
N ILE A 137 8.35 -16.60 32.66
CA ILE A 137 7.97 -15.27 32.17
C ILE A 137 7.68 -14.41 33.40
N THR A 138 8.66 -13.62 33.81
CA THR A 138 8.67 -12.99 35.14
C THR A 138 7.99 -11.64 35.20
N THR A 139 7.80 -10.97 34.06
CA THR A 139 7.15 -9.66 33.99
C THR A 139 6.05 -9.65 32.94
N TYR A 140 5.12 -8.70 33.06
CA TYR A 140 4.11 -8.48 32.01
C TYR A 140 4.75 -8.06 30.68
N GLU A 141 5.86 -7.31 30.73
CA GLU A 141 6.61 -6.89 29.55
C GLU A 141 7.18 -8.09 28.79
N ASP A 142 7.73 -9.08 29.52
CA ASP A 142 8.19 -10.35 28.95
C ASP A 142 7.04 -11.13 28.30
N ALA A 143 5.88 -11.18 28.94
CA ALA A 143 4.70 -11.86 28.42
C ALA A 143 4.14 -11.18 27.16
N LEU A 144 4.21 -9.84 27.11
CA LEU A 144 3.80 -9.03 25.97
C LEU A 144 4.77 -9.21 24.81
N TRP A 145 6.08 -9.15 25.07
CA TRP A 145 7.13 -9.48 24.11
C TRP A 145 6.90 -10.85 23.48
N TRP A 146 6.72 -11.87 24.33
CA TRP A 146 6.44 -13.23 23.87
C TRP A 146 5.16 -13.32 23.03
N SER A 147 4.08 -12.64 23.44
CA SER A 147 2.81 -12.62 22.71
C SER A 147 2.99 -12.01 21.32
N VAL A 148 3.73 -10.89 21.20
CA VAL A 148 4.04 -10.26 19.92
C VAL A 148 4.87 -11.20 19.02
N VAL A 149 5.96 -11.76 19.56
CA VAL A 149 6.86 -12.68 18.82
C VAL A 149 6.12 -13.91 18.33
N THR A 150 5.18 -14.44 19.13
CA THR A 150 4.37 -15.60 18.78
C THR A 150 3.32 -15.28 17.72
N THR A 151 2.54 -14.20 17.92
CA THR A 151 1.49 -13.80 16.96
C THR A 151 2.07 -13.37 15.62
N THR A 152 3.27 -12.77 15.60
CA THR A 152 3.97 -12.41 14.36
C THR A 152 4.69 -13.59 13.70
N THR A 153 4.63 -14.79 14.30
CA THR A 153 5.29 -16.03 13.83
C THR A 153 6.81 -15.96 13.76
N VAL A 154 7.45 -15.01 14.47
CA VAL A 154 8.91 -14.88 14.52
C VAL A 154 9.53 -15.99 15.37
N GLY A 155 9.00 -16.20 16.58
CA GLY A 155 9.38 -17.34 17.43
C GLY A 155 10.87 -17.44 17.77
N TYR A 156 11.46 -16.42 18.41
CA TYR A 156 12.87 -16.45 18.82
C TYR A 156 13.25 -17.65 19.72
N GLY A 157 12.30 -18.15 20.51
CA GLY A 157 12.51 -19.30 21.39
C GLY A 157 13.26 -18.97 22.68
N ASP A 158 13.43 -17.68 22.98
CA ASP A 158 13.97 -17.13 24.23
C ASP A 158 13.04 -17.38 25.42
N MET A 159 11.73 -17.27 25.20
CA MET A 159 10.68 -17.54 26.19
C MET A 159 9.58 -18.41 25.58
N SER A 160 9.01 -19.31 26.36
CA SER A 160 7.93 -20.18 25.88
C SER A 160 7.02 -20.68 27.02
N PRO A 161 5.69 -20.76 26.82
CA PRO A 161 4.78 -21.31 27.80
C PRO A 161 4.97 -22.82 27.97
N VAL A 162 5.11 -23.25 29.22
CA VAL A 162 5.22 -24.65 29.61
C VAL A 162 3.95 -25.15 30.28
N THR A 163 3.11 -24.27 30.83
CA THR A 163 1.86 -24.69 31.48
C THR A 163 0.77 -25.01 30.48
N PHE A 164 -0.21 -25.81 30.90
CA PHE A 164 -1.37 -26.16 30.08
C PHE A 164 -2.17 -24.91 29.65
N LEU A 165 -2.38 -23.95 30.57
CA LEU A 165 -3.11 -22.73 30.28
C LEU A 165 -2.33 -21.82 29.33
N GLY A 166 -1.03 -21.60 29.56
CA GLY A 166 -0.21 -20.78 28.67
C GLY A 166 -0.06 -21.39 27.28
N ARG A 167 0.06 -22.72 27.17
CA ARG A 167 0.03 -23.42 25.86
C ARG A 167 -1.30 -23.27 25.14
N SER A 168 -2.41 -23.30 25.87
CA SER A 168 -3.75 -23.07 25.28
C SER A 168 -3.85 -21.67 24.69
N VAL A 169 -3.34 -20.65 25.41
CA VAL A 169 -3.23 -19.27 24.89
C VAL A 169 -2.31 -19.21 23.67
N ALA A 170 -1.17 -19.90 23.70
CA ALA A 170 -0.23 -19.96 22.57
C ALA A 170 -0.88 -20.49 21.29
N VAL A 171 -1.66 -21.57 21.38
CA VAL A 171 -2.38 -22.14 20.23
C VAL A 171 -3.33 -21.12 19.61
N VAL A 172 -4.08 -20.38 20.44
CA VAL A 172 -4.99 -19.33 19.95
C VAL A 172 -4.21 -18.21 19.26
N LEU A 173 -3.10 -17.74 19.85
CA LEU A 173 -2.24 -16.70 19.26
C LEU A 173 -1.64 -17.14 17.93
N MET A 174 -1.23 -18.40 17.80
CA MET A 174 -0.67 -18.96 16.56
C MET A 174 -1.72 -19.00 15.44
N ILE A 175 -2.93 -19.47 15.71
CA ILE A 175 -4.03 -19.51 14.72
C ILE A 175 -4.34 -18.08 14.24
N ILE A 176 -4.43 -17.12 15.16
CA ILE A 176 -4.73 -15.73 14.82
C ILE A 176 -3.57 -15.09 14.04
N GLY A 177 -2.32 -15.40 14.39
CA GLY A 177 -1.13 -14.93 13.67
C GLY A 177 -1.11 -15.39 12.21
N ILE A 178 -1.34 -16.68 11.96
CA ILE A 178 -1.44 -17.24 10.61
C ILE A 178 -2.60 -16.60 9.84
N GLY A 179 -3.76 -16.42 10.49
CA GLY A 179 -4.91 -15.75 9.90
C GLY A 179 -4.62 -14.31 9.50
N LEU A 180 -3.89 -13.57 10.34
CA LEU A 180 -3.47 -12.20 10.06
C LEU A 180 -2.56 -12.12 8.83
N ILE A 181 -1.52 -12.95 8.78
CA ILE A 181 -0.60 -12.99 7.63
C ILE A 181 -1.37 -13.36 6.36
N SER A 182 -2.21 -14.39 6.42
CA SER A 182 -3.04 -14.84 5.28
C SER A 182 -3.96 -13.75 4.76
N MET A 183 -4.59 -12.98 5.67
CA MET A 183 -5.48 -11.89 5.29
C MET A 183 -4.72 -10.70 4.70
N ILE A 184 -3.54 -10.37 5.23
CA ILE A 184 -2.67 -9.33 4.65
C ILE A 184 -2.29 -9.74 3.22
N THR A 185 -1.80 -10.97 3.03
CA THR A 185 -1.44 -11.49 1.71
C THR A 185 -2.64 -11.49 0.75
N GLY A 186 -3.80 -11.97 1.18
CA GLY A 186 -5.02 -11.99 0.37
C GLY A 186 -5.53 -10.59 0.02
N THR A 187 -5.43 -9.64 0.94
CA THR A 187 -5.84 -8.24 0.70
C THR A 187 -4.90 -7.56 -0.30
N ILE A 188 -3.59 -7.81 -0.20
CA ILE A 188 -2.60 -7.33 -1.18
C ILE A 188 -2.89 -7.93 -2.56
N ALA A 189 -3.07 -9.26 -2.66
CA ALA A 189 -3.44 -9.91 -3.91
C ALA A 189 -4.72 -9.32 -4.51
N THR A 190 -5.75 -9.12 -3.68
CA THR A 190 -7.01 -8.50 -4.11
C THR A 190 -6.82 -7.06 -4.57
N TYR A 191 -5.95 -6.28 -3.92
CA TYR A 191 -5.65 -4.91 -4.33
C TYR A 191 -5.02 -4.86 -5.73
N PHE A 192 -4.05 -5.74 -6.00
CA PHE A 192 -3.42 -5.82 -7.32
C PHE A 192 -4.40 -6.35 -8.39
N LEU A 193 -5.16 -7.40 -8.09
CA LEU A 193 -6.17 -7.95 -9.01
C LEU A 193 -7.32 -6.97 -9.28
N SER A 194 -7.76 -6.21 -8.28
CA SER A 194 -8.79 -5.17 -8.45
C SER A 194 -8.28 -3.92 -9.17
N SER A 195 -6.97 -3.65 -9.11
CA SER A 195 -6.33 -2.63 -9.94
C SER A 195 -6.31 -3.04 -11.42
N GLU A 196 -6.27 -4.33 -11.75
CA GLU A 196 -6.42 -4.83 -13.13
C GLU A 196 -7.90 -4.99 -13.54
N LYS A 197 -8.78 -5.41 -12.63
CA LYS A 197 -10.22 -5.60 -12.90
C LYS A 197 -11.06 -4.33 -13.01
N LYS A 198 -10.47 -3.14 -12.88
CA LYS A 198 -11.19 -1.88 -13.14
C LYS A 198 -11.54 -1.64 -14.61
N SER A 199 -11.09 -2.48 -15.56
CA SER A 199 -11.30 -2.24 -17.00
C SER A 199 -12.40 -3.07 -17.66
N ALA A 200 -13.15 -3.93 -16.97
CA ALA A 200 -14.29 -4.60 -17.58
C ALA A 200 -15.35 -4.98 -16.53
N PRO A 201 -16.61 -4.52 -16.65
CA PRO A 201 -17.73 -5.10 -15.92
C PRO A 201 -17.70 -6.64 -16.03
N SER A 202 -18.07 -7.36 -14.98
CA SER A 202 -18.12 -8.84 -15.00
C SER A 202 -18.89 -9.39 -16.21
N THR A 203 -19.91 -8.65 -16.68
CA THR A 203 -20.64 -8.92 -17.93
C THR A 203 -19.78 -8.88 -19.18
N VAL A 204 -18.79 -7.97 -19.27
CA VAL A 204 -17.87 -7.88 -20.42
C VAL A 204 -16.88 -9.03 -20.42
N ILE A 205 -16.41 -9.46 -19.26
CA ILE A 205 -15.54 -10.63 -19.13
C ILE A 205 -16.29 -11.90 -19.56
N PHE A 206 -17.54 -12.04 -19.11
CA PHE A 206 -18.43 -13.13 -19.51
C PHE A 206 -18.67 -13.14 -21.03
N ILE A 207 -19.04 -12.01 -21.62
CA ILE A 207 -19.25 -11.90 -23.07
C ILE A 207 -17.97 -12.24 -23.84
N LYS A 208 -16.79 -11.79 -23.38
CA LYS A 208 -15.52 -12.12 -24.03
C LYS A 208 -15.22 -13.62 -23.99
N GLN A 209 -15.37 -14.26 -22.83
CA GLN A 209 -15.15 -15.71 -22.70
C GLN A 209 -16.11 -16.53 -23.57
N GLU A 210 -17.36 -16.10 -23.68
CA GLU A 210 -18.36 -16.79 -24.51
C GLU A 210 -18.06 -16.59 -26.01
N LEU A 211 -17.63 -15.39 -26.40
CA LEU A 211 -17.23 -15.11 -27.78
C LEU A 211 -15.93 -15.84 -28.18
N ASP A 212 -15.03 -16.09 -27.24
CA ASP A 212 -13.80 -16.87 -27.49
C ASP A 212 -14.10 -18.36 -27.79
N ARG A 213 -15.30 -18.85 -27.45
CA ARG A 213 -15.79 -20.22 -27.74
C ARG A 213 -16.94 -20.23 -28.77
N TYR A 214 -16.97 -19.27 -29.70
CA TYR A 214 -18.09 -19.07 -30.62
C TYR A 214 -18.51 -20.33 -31.42
N ASP A 215 -17.57 -21.23 -31.74
CA ASP A 215 -17.85 -22.48 -32.46
C ASP A 215 -18.71 -23.47 -31.67
N GLU A 216 -18.78 -23.32 -30.35
CA GLU A 216 -19.50 -24.21 -29.42
C GLU A 216 -20.81 -23.60 -28.91
N LEU A 217 -21.16 -22.38 -29.33
CA LEU A 217 -22.33 -21.66 -28.84
C LEU A 217 -23.64 -22.21 -29.42
N THR A 218 -24.64 -22.35 -28.56
CA THR A 218 -26.01 -22.63 -29.03
C THR A 218 -26.75 -21.35 -29.42
N ILE A 219 -27.84 -21.48 -30.16
CA ILE A 219 -28.68 -20.34 -30.57
C ILE A 219 -29.23 -19.58 -29.34
N ASP A 220 -29.58 -20.30 -28.27
CA ASP A 220 -30.04 -19.71 -27.00
C ASP A 220 -28.94 -18.88 -26.30
N ASP A 221 -27.68 -19.32 -26.38
CA ASP A 221 -26.54 -18.60 -25.84
C ASP A 221 -26.31 -17.29 -26.62
N MET A 222 -26.45 -17.33 -27.95
CA MET A 222 -26.38 -16.15 -28.80
C MET A 222 -27.47 -15.13 -28.47
N ASP A 223 -28.71 -15.58 -28.26
CA ASP A 223 -29.82 -14.70 -27.86
C ASP A 223 -29.57 -14.06 -26.49
N THR A 224 -29.02 -14.84 -25.56
CA THR A 224 -28.61 -14.34 -24.24
C THR A 224 -27.54 -13.26 -24.35
N LEU A 225 -26.52 -13.46 -25.19
CA LEU A 225 -25.48 -12.46 -25.45
C LEU A 225 -26.05 -11.18 -26.07
N LEU A 226 -27.00 -11.28 -27.01
CA LEU A 226 -27.66 -10.13 -27.61
C LEU A 226 -28.44 -9.30 -26.57
N VAL A 227 -29.14 -9.96 -25.65
CA VAL A 227 -29.84 -9.29 -24.54
C VAL A 227 -28.86 -8.56 -23.61
N LEU A 228 -27.73 -9.20 -23.27
CA LEU A 228 -26.70 -8.60 -22.41
C LEU A 228 -26.05 -7.37 -23.08
N LEU A 229 -25.72 -7.47 -24.37
CA LEU A 229 -25.19 -6.35 -25.16
C LEU A 229 -26.21 -5.21 -25.29
N GLY A 230 -27.50 -5.53 -25.43
CA GLY A 230 -28.60 -4.57 -25.44
C GLY A 230 -28.68 -3.78 -24.13
N LYS A 231 -28.61 -4.46 -22.99
CA LYS A 231 -28.59 -3.80 -21.66
C LYS A 231 -27.37 -2.88 -21.49
N MET A 232 -26.20 -3.34 -21.92
CA MET A 232 -24.97 -2.53 -21.87
C MET A 232 -25.07 -1.27 -22.73
N ARG A 233 -25.68 -1.36 -23.93
CA ARG A 233 -25.90 -0.22 -24.81
C ARG A 233 -26.78 0.83 -24.15
N GLU A 234 -27.87 0.43 -23.51
CA GLU A 234 -28.75 1.36 -22.80
C GLU A 234 -28.05 2.00 -21.61
N GLN A 235 -27.30 1.22 -20.83
CA GLN A 235 -26.51 1.74 -19.73
C GLN A 235 -25.50 2.81 -20.20
N LYS A 236 -24.81 2.56 -21.31
CA LYS A 236 -23.87 3.52 -21.93
C LYS A 236 -24.57 4.80 -22.42
N LYS A 237 -25.79 4.71 -22.97
CA LYS A 237 -26.60 5.88 -23.34
C LYS A 237 -27.00 6.70 -22.11
N HIS A 238 -27.40 6.04 -21.02
CA HIS A 238 -27.75 6.71 -19.77
C HIS A 238 -26.54 7.45 -19.17
N THR A 239 -25.36 6.83 -19.16
CA THR A 239 -24.12 7.48 -18.72
C THR A 239 -23.77 8.69 -19.59
N ALA A 240 -23.81 8.54 -20.92
CA ALA A 240 -23.51 9.64 -21.86
C ALA A 240 -24.52 10.81 -21.77
N ARG A 241 -25.79 10.54 -21.43
CA ARG A 241 -26.80 11.58 -21.17
C ARG A 241 -26.57 12.29 -19.84
N ALA A 242 -26.15 11.57 -18.80
CA ALA A 242 -25.84 12.15 -17.50
C ALA A 242 -24.57 13.03 -17.54
N GLU A 243 -23.59 12.67 -18.36
CA GLU A 243 -22.34 13.42 -18.58
C GLU A 243 -22.58 14.74 -19.33
N LYS A 244 -23.52 14.75 -20.30
CA LYS A 244 -23.95 15.98 -20.98
C LYS A 244 -24.76 16.95 -20.11
N ALA A 245 -25.38 16.49 -19.04
CA ALA A 245 -26.24 17.30 -18.16
C ALA A 245 -25.47 18.01 -17.03
N ASP A 246 -24.26 17.55 -16.69
CA ASP A 246 -23.38 18.13 -15.67
C ASP A 246 -21.90 17.89 -16.05
N PRO A 247 -21.25 18.83 -16.79
CA PRO A 247 -19.87 18.69 -17.23
C PRO A 247 -18.84 18.65 -16.10
N SER A 248 -19.23 19.08 -14.88
CA SER A 248 -18.33 19.14 -13.72
C SER A 248 -18.14 17.80 -13.00
N ARG A 249 -18.89 16.75 -13.41
CA ARG A 249 -18.76 15.38 -12.91
C ARG A 249 -17.62 14.57 -13.54
N GLU A 250 -17.09 14.97 -14.71
CA GLU A 250 -15.97 14.27 -15.37
C GLU A 250 -14.71 14.22 -14.48
N THR A 251 -14.48 15.21 -13.62
CA THR A 251 -13.30 15.26 -12.75
C THR A 251 -13.25 14.14 -11.70
N LYS A 252 -14.36 13.40 -11.49
CA LYS A 252 -14.42 12.26 -10.54
C LYS A 252 -14.47 10.88 -11.21
N CYS A 253 -14.79 10.78 -12.49
CA CYS A 253 -14.81 9.50 -13.22
C CYS A 253 -13.66 9.47 -14.25
N SER A 254 -12.54 8.89 -13.84
CA SER A 254 -11.33 8.69 -14.68
C SER A 254 -11.69 8.08 -16.04
N PRO A 255 -11.14 8.59 -17.15
CA PRO A 255 -11.48 8.12 -18.49
C PRO A 255 -11.05 6.67 -18.71
N LEU A 256 -11.93 5.88 -19.32
CA LEU A 256 -11.60 4.62 -19.96
C LEU A 256 -10.53 4.90 -21.03
N GLN A 257 -9.27 4.63 -20.70
CA GLN A 257 -8.19 4.59 -21.68
C GLN A 257 -8.50 3.47 -22.67
N THR A 258 -8.83 3.88 -23.89
CA THR A 258 -8.89 3.00 -25.05
C THR A 258 -7.46 2.70 -25.47
N ASP A 259 -6.90 1.61 -24.96
CA ASP A 259 -5.68 1.05 -25.53
C ASP A 259 -6.04 0.36 -26.85
N SER A 260 -5.52 0.94 -27.92
CA SER A 260 -5.56 0.44 -29.29
C SER A 260 -4.93 -0.95 -29.38
N TYR A 261 -5.74 -1.96 -29.72
CA TYR A 261 -5.24 -3.24 -30.21
C TYR A 261 -4.74 -3.06 -31.66
N PRO A 262 -3.47 -3.41 -31.98
CA PRO A 262 -3.04 -3.47 -33.36
C PRO A 262 -3.55 -4.77 -33.99
N TYR A 263 -4.44 -4.65 -34.97
CA TYR A 263 -4.60 -5.67 -36.01
C TYR A 263 -3.57 -5.39 -37.10
N GLY A 264 -2.80 -6.41 -37.48
CA GLY A 264 -1.98 -6.37 -38.69
C GLY A 264 -0.82 -7.36 -38.66
N GLY A 265 -0.94 -8.45 -39.46
CA GLY A 265 0.14 -9.39 -39.76
C GLY A 265 -0.28 -10.84 -39.68
#